data_AF-A0A256ZWW3-F1
#
_entry.id   AF-A0A256ZWW3-F1
#
_cell.length_a   1.000
_cell.length_b   1.000
_cell.length_c   1.000
_cell.angle_alpha   90.00
_cell.angle_beta   90.00
_cell.angle_gamma   90.00
#
_symmetry.space_group_name_H-M   'P 1'
#
loop_
_entity.id
_entity.type
_entity.pdbx_description
1 polymer ?
#
loop_
_entity_poly.entity_id
_entity_poly.type
_entity_poly.pdbx_seq_one_letter_code
_entity_poly.pdbx_strand_id
1 'polypeptide(L)'
;MIVSPDSYFSEVEKLLDKYGALFINDEVQAGIGRTGKWLVIEHYGVRLDLIAAGKGLGGGLLISAVIGREVIMDSLPSLAYTFTLNPVTCRATLAVIEGIEERGLLEKARMLARLRKIMEEHEIIGDVRGKGLMIGVELVKNRETEERAVKETKKVIWRAYGLELIVLFLSGNVLMIQ
;
A
#
# COMPACT_ATOMS: atom_id res chain seq x y z
N MET A 1 -7.91 3.55 -4.60
CA MET A 1 -6.71 4.02 -3.87
C MET A 1 -6.23 5.31 -4.47
N ILE A 2 -5.71 6.24 -3.68
CA ILE A 2 -5.31 7.55 -4.18
C ILE A 2 -3.80 7.54 -4.37
N VAL A 3 -3.34 7.92 -5.56
CA VAL A 3 -1.92 8.10 -5.85
C VAL A 3 -1.65 9.59 -5.81
N SER A 4 -0.76 10.02 -4.93
CA SER A 4 -0.37 11.42 -4.85
C SER A 4 0.38 11.84 -6.12
N PRO A 5 0.22 13.09 -6.59
CA PRO A 5 1.09 13.64 -7.62
C PRO A 5 2.57 13.51 -7.24
N ASP A 6 3.45 13.37 -8.23
CA ASP A 6 4.89 13.11 -7.99
C ASP A 6 5.57 14.22 -7.16
N SER A 7 5.09 15.47 -7.27
CA SER A 7 5.60 16.61 -6.49
C SER A 7 5.03 16.72 -5.07
N TYR A 8 3.97 15.97 -4.74
CA TYR A 8 3.23 16.20 -3.50
C TYR A 8 4.11 16.02 -2.26
N PHE A 9 4.82 14.89 -2.16
CA PHE A 9 5.60 14.59 -0.98
C PHE A 9 6.87 15.44 -0.86
N SER A 10 7.42 15.93 -1.97
CA SER A 10 8.58 16.84 -1.92
C SER A 10 8.18 18.25 -1.47
N GLU A 11 6.98 18.70 -1.81
CA GLU A 11 6.43 19.95 -1.24
C GLU A 11 6.07 19.79 0.25
N VAL A 12 5.57 18.62 0.66
CA VAL A 12 5.34 18.30 2.09
C VAL A 12 6.65 18.30 2.86
N GLU A 13 7.69 17.64 2.36
CA GLU A 13 9.02 17.61 2.99
C GLU A 13 9.56 19.02 3.24
N LYS A 14 9.56 19.90 2.23
CA LYS A 14 9.99 21.30 2.36
C LYS A 14 9.20 22.05 3.43
N LEU A 15 7.89 21.81 3.51
CA LEU A 15 7.02 22.47 4.47
C LEU A 15 7.33 22.00 5.90
N LEU A 16 7.53 20.69 6.09
CA LEU A 16 7.87 20.12 7.38
C LEU A 16 9.25 20.59 7.85
N ASP A 17 10.25 20.59 6.97
CA ASP A 17 11.59 21.13 7.24
C ASP A 17 11.52 22.61 7.65
N LYS A 18 10.71 23.43 6.96
CA LYS A 18 10.53 24.86 7.29
C LYS A 18 10.04 25.09 8.72
N TYR A 19 9.19 24.21 9.24
CA TYR A 19 8.61 24.35 10.58
C TYR A 19 9.26 23.46 11.64
N GLY A 20 10.30 22.70 11.29
CA GLY A 20 10.95 21.75 12.19
C GLY A 20 10.02 20.62 12.64
N ALA A 21 9.06 20.25 11.79
CA ALA A 21 8.11 19.16 12.05
C ALA A 21 8.65 17.83 11.49
N LEU A 22 8.34 16.73 12.18
CA LEU A 22 8.77 15.40 11.74
C LEU A 22 7.92 14.89 10.58
N PHE A 23 8.58 14.30 9.58
CA PHE A 23 7.94 13.60 8.48
C PHE A 23 7.84 12.10 8.76
N ILE A 24 6.63 11.65 9.10
CA ILE A 24 6.31 10.25 9.38
C ILE A 24 5.48 9.67 8.23
N ASN A 25 5.88 8.52 7.68
CA ASN A 25 5.11 7.81 6.67
C ASN A 25 4.58 6.46 7.19
N ASP A 26 3.28 6.21 7.00
CA ASP A 26 2.64 4.93 7.32
C ASP A 26 2.76 3.95 6.13
N GLU A 27 3.62 2.96 6.29
CA GLU A 27 3.90 1.91 5.31
C GLU A 27 3.18 0.60 5.64
N VAL A 28 2.26 0.60 6.61
CA VAL A 28 1.60 -0.62 7.09
C VAL A 28 0.81 -1.29 5.96
N GLN A 29 0.14 -0.53 5.10
CA GLN A 29 -0.60 -1.09 3.97
C GLN A 29 0.22 -1.16 2.66
N ALA A 30 1.03 -0.13 2.40
CA ALA A 30 1.64 0.11 1.09
C ALA A 30 3.10 -0.36 0.99
N GLY A 31 3.74 -0.62 2.13
CA GLY A 31 5.12 -1.06 2.19
C GLY A 31 5.26 -2.57 2.01
N ILE A 32 6.44 -3.07 2.38
CA ILE A 32 6.85 -4.47 2.31
C ILE A 32 6.62 -5.04 0.90
N GLY A 33 7.08 -4.30 -0.11
CA GLY A 33 7.11 -4.77 -1.49
C GLY A 33 5.81 -4.60 -2.28
N ARG A 34 4.72 -4.17 -1.65
CA ARG A 34 3.38 -4.14 -2.25
C ARG A 34 3.31 -3.31 -3.54
N THR A 35 4.06 -2.22 -3.61
CA THR A 35 4.09 -1.33 -4.78
C THR A 35 5.24 -1.60 -5.76
N GLY A 36 5.98 -2.70 -5.57
CA GLY A 36 7.20 -3.01 -6.32
C GLY A 36 8.45 -2.31 -5.79
N LYS A 37 8.33 -1.62 -4.66
CA LYS A 37 9.41 -1.04 -3.85
C LYS A 37 9.24 -1.53 -2.42
N TRP A 38 10.31 -1.53 -1.62
CA TRP A 38 10.21 -1.94 -0.22
C TRP A 38 9.25 -1.05 0.54
N LEU A 39 9.34 0.26 0.30
CA LEU A 39 8.47 1.28 0.88
C LEU A 39 7.80 2.05 -0.26
N VAL A 40 6.53 2.43 -0.12
CA VAL A 40 5.84 3.22 -1.14
C VAL A 40 6.44 4.61 -1.29
N ILE A 41 7.01 5.16 -0.22
CA ILE A 41 7.62 6.49 -0.25
C ILE A 41 8.85 6.57 -1.19
N GLU A 42 9.52 5.44 -1.44
CA GLU A 42 10.68 5.38 -2.35
C GLU A 42 10.34 5.82 -3.78
N HIS A 43 9.06 5.75 -4.17
CA HIS A 43 8.60 6.25 -5.47
C HIS A 43 8.70 7.78 -5.60
N TYR A 44 8.85 8.50 -4.49
CA TYR A 44 8.83 9.97 -4.46
C TYR A 44 10.19 10.59 -4.13
N GLY A 45 11.18 9.79 -3.73
CA GLY A 45 12.56 10.27 -3.52
C GLY A 45 12.74 11.29 -2.39
N VAL A 46 11.86 11.27 -1.38
CA VAL A 46 11.90 12.19 -0.23
C VAL A 46 12.54 11.56 1.00
N ARG A 47 13.08 12.40 1.87
CA ARG A 47 13.66 12.00 3.16
C ARG A 47 12.56 11.93 4.21
N LEU A 48 12.58 10.84 4.97
CA LEU A 48 11.69 10.66 6.13
C LEU A 48 12.47 10.73 7.44
N ASP A 49 11.73 11.02 8.49
CA ASP A 49 12.19 10.93 9.87
C ASP A 49 11.83 9.59 10.50
N LEU A 50 10.59 9.15 10.28
CA LEU A 50 10.05 7.89 10.81
C LEU A 50 9.16 7.18 9.78
N ILE A 51 9.10 5.85 9.91
CA ILE A 51 8.24 4.95 9.15
C ILE A 51 7.52 4.04 10.14
N ALA A 52 6.22 3.85 9.95
CA ALA A 52 5.46 2.80 10.62
C ALA A 52 5.26 1.61 9.68
N ALA A 53 5.54 0.40 10.16
CA ALA A 53 5.41 -0.84 9.40
C ALA A 53 4.67 -1.93 10.19
N GLY A 54 4.04 -2.87 9.49
CA GLY A 54 3.25 -3.96 10.06
C GLY A 54 2.64 -4.81 8.96
N LYS A 55 1.46 -5.41 9.20
CA LYS A 55 0.70 -6.26 8.24
C LYS A 55 1.61 -7.25 7.49
N GLY A 56 1.99 -6.91 6.25
CA GLY A 56 2.85 -7.73 5.40
C GLY A 56 4.18 -8.09 6.05
N LEU A 57 4.69 -7.23 6.95
CA LEU A 57 5.95 -7.43 7.68
C LEU A 57 6.01 -8.79 8.38
N GLY A 58 4.91 -9.19 9.03
CA GLY A 58 4.85 -10.44 9.79
C GLY A 58 4.35 -11.65 8.99
N GLY A 59 3.98 -11.47 7.72
CA GLY A 59 3.41 -12.57 6.91
C GLY A 59 2.15 -13.20 7.52
N GLY A 60 1.39 -12.44 8.32
CA GLY A 60 0.23 -12.94 9.07
C GLY A 60 0.45 -13.08 10.58
N LEU A 61 1.68 -13.00 11.07
CA LEU A 61 1.98 -12.93 12.50
C LEU A 61 1.96 -11.48 13.02
N LEU A 62 1.73 -11.35 14.33
CA LEU A 62 1.58 -10.06 15.01
C LEU A 62 2.95 -9.41 15.24
N ILE A 63 3.36 -8.54 14.32
CA ILE A 63 4.53 -7.68 14.47
C ILE A 63 4.28 -6.32 13.80
N SER A 64 4.80 -5.28 14.43
CA SER A 64 4.89 -3.93 13.89
C SER A 64 6.26 -3.35 14.21
N ALA A 65 6.64 -2.30 13.49
CA ALA A 65 7.88 -1.58 13.71
C ALA A 65 7.67 -0.09 13.53
N VAL A 66 8.38 0.69 14.34
CA VAL A 66 8.67 2.10 14.07
C VAL A 66 10.15 2.17 13.74
N ILE A 67 10.47 2.67 12.56
CA ILE A 67 11.84 2.74 12.03
C ILE A 67 12.13 4.21 11.76
N GLY A 68 13.28 4.73 12.20
CA GLY A 68 13.63 6.11 11.90
C GLY A 68 15.05 6.47 12.28
N ARG A 69 15.33 7.77 12.21
CA ARG A 69 16.64 8.34 12.50
C ARG A 69 17.03 8.09 13.95
N GLU A 70 18.29 7.71 14.17
CA GLU A 70 18.89 7.44 15.48
C GLU A 70 18.59 8.56 16.49
N VAL A 71 18.86 9.82 16.12
CA VAL A 71 18.61 10.99 17.00
C VAL A 71 17.17 11.11 17.49
N ILE A 72 16.20 10.61 16.72
CA ILE A 72 14.78 10.62 17.09
C ILE A 72 14.47 9.40 17.95
N MET A 73 14.94 8.22 17.56
CA MET A 73 14.71 6.98 18.31
C MET A 73 15.34 7.03 19.71
N ASP A 74 16.52 7.65 19.84
CA ASP A 74 17.25 7.80 21.11
C ASP A 74 16.73 8.96 21.97
N SER A 75 15.83 9.80 21.43
CA SER A 75 15.22 10.90 22.17
C SER A 75 14.25 10.44 23.25
N LEU A 76 13.82 9.18 23.18
CA LEU A 76 12.95 8.53 24.14
C LEU A 76 13.65 7.30 24.74
N PRO A 77 13.39 6.96 26.02
CA PRO A 77 13.86 5.70 26.57
C PRO A 77 13.28 4.52 25.80
N SER A 78 14.02 3.42 25.72
CA SER A 78 13.55 2.19 25.08
C SER A 78 12.23 1.72 25.69
N LEU A 79 11.21 1.61 24.85
CA LEU A 79 9.90 1.08 25.21
C LEU A 79 9.77 -0.35 24.69
N ALA A 80 9.59 -1.29 25.60
CA ALA A 80 9.32 -2.69 25.27
C ALA A 80 8.03 -3.14 25.96
N TYR A 81 7.20 -3.84 25.20
CA TYR A 81 6.01 -4.51 25.69
C TYR A 81 6.28 -6.02 25.76
N THR A 82 5.39 -6.76 26.42
CA THR A 82 5.54 -8.21 26.65
C THR A 82 5.85 -9.02 25.38
N PHE A 83 5.33 -8.60 24.23
CA PHE A 83 5.53 -9.29 22.94
C PHE A 83 6.48 -8.56 21.99
N THR A 84 7.09 -7.45 22.42
CA THR A 84 8.12 -6.76 21.64
C THR A 84 9.31 -7.70 21.42
N LEU A 85 9.75 -7.82 20.17
CA LEU A 85 10.87 -8.67 19.76
C LEU A 85 10.71 -10.16 20.10
N ASN A 86 9.47 -10.68 20.05
CA ASN A 86 9.24 -12.12 20.16
C ASN A 86 10.04 -12.89 19.07
N PRO A 87 10.90 -13.87 19.43
CA PRO A 87 11.76 -14.56 18.47
C PRO A 87 11.01 -15.23 17.31
N VAL A 88 9.78 -15.71 17.54
CA VAL A 88 8.94 -16.34 16.51
C VAL A 88 8.53 -15.31 15.46
N THR A 89 8.06 -14.14 15.89
CA THR A 89 7.64 -13.08 14.96
C THR A 89 8.83 -12.42 14.27
N CYS A 90 9.96 -12.30 14.96
CA CYS A 90 11.23 -11.87 14.37
C CYS A 90 11.70 -12.84 13.26
N ARG A 91 11.70 -14.17 13.51
CA ARG A 91 12.09 -15.14 12.47
C ARG A 91 11.11 -15.15 11.30
N ALA A 92 9.80 -15.02 11.56
CA ALA A 92 8.82 -14.91 10.48
C ALA A 92 9.04 -13.67 9.62
N THR A 93 9.37 -12.53 10.24
CA THR A 93 9.70 -11.29 9.52
C THR A 93 10.91 -11.47 8.63
N LEU A 94 11.97 -12.11 9.13
CA LEU A 94 13.14 -12.45 8.33
C LEU A 94 12.76 -13.34 7.14
N ALA A 95 11.97 -14.39 7.38
CA ALA A 95 11.52 -15.29 6.31
C ALA A 95 10.67 -14.59 5.24
N VAL A 96 9.88 -13.57 5.62
CA VAL A 96 9.15 -12.72 4.66
C VAL A 96 10.12 -11.93 3.78
N ILE A 97 11.11 -11.28 4.39
CA ILE A 97 12.13 -10.48 3.68
C ILE A 97 12.94 -11.39 2.74
N GLU A 98 13.50 -12.49 3.27
CA GLU A 98 14.23 -13.52 2.51
C GLU A 98 13.37 -14.00 1.31
N GLY A 99 12.10 -14.32 1.54
CA GLY A 99 11.20 -14.79 0.49
C GLY A 99 10.87 -13.75 -0.58
N ILE A 100 10.84 -12.46 -0.24
CA ILE A 100 10.67 -11.36 -1.20
C ILE A 100 11.90 -11.23 -2.08
N GLU A 101 13.10 -11.27 -1.49
CA GLU A 101 14.38 -11.13 -2.18
C GLU A 101 14.67 -12.32 -3.09
N GLU A 102 14.68 -13.53 -2.54
CA GLU A 102 15.03 -14.77 -3.25
C GLU A 102 14.14 -15.01 -4.48
N ARG A 103 12.87 -14.63 -4.40
CA ARG A 103 11.90 -14.84 -5.48
C ARG A 103 11.76 -13.62 -6.39
N GLY A 104 12.47 -12.52 -6.11
CA GLY A 104 12.39 -11.27 -6.86
C GLY A 104 10.96 -10.71 -6.93
N LEU A 105 10.24 -10.71 -5.81
CA LEU A 105 8.80 -10.37 -5.79
C LEU A 105 8.52 -8.90 -6.10
N LEU A 106 9.45 -8.00 -5.75
CA LEU A 106 9.33 -6.57 -6.04
C LEU A 106 9.12 -6.33 -7.54
N GLU A 107 9.93 -6.98 -8.37
CA GLU A 107 9.83 -6.86 -9.83
C GLU A 107 8.59 -7.53 -10.42
N LYS A 108 8.01 -8.50 -9.71
CA LYS A 108 6.79 -9.21 -10.15
C LYS A 108 5.51 -8.44 -9.83
N ALA A 109 5.58 -7.36 -9.05
CA ALA A 109 4.42 -6.54 -8.71
C ALA A 109 3.94 -5.70 -9.90
N ARG A 110 3.42 -6.33 -10.97
CA ARG A 110 3.07 -5.68 -12.24
C ARG A 110 1.69 -6.12 -12.73
N MET A 111 0.65 -5.32 -12.46
CA MET A 111 -0.72 -5.58 -12.92
C MET A 111 -1.39 -4.35 -13.57
N LEU A 112 -0.89 -3.15 -13.30
CA LEU A 112 -1.55 -1.89 -13.66
C LEU A 112 -1.81 -1.75 -15.16
N ALA A 113 -0.83 -2.04 -16.01
CA ALA A 113 -0.99 -1.94 -17.46
C ALA A 113 -2.07 -2.89 -18.00
N ARG A 114 -2.16 -4.11 -17.45
CA ARG A 114 -3.17 -5.09 -17.83
C ARG A 114 -4.58 -4.62 -17.44
N LEU A 115 -4.75 -4.06 -16.24
CA LEU A 115 -6.03 -3.53 -15.79
C LEU A 115 -6.46 -2.29 -16.58
N ARG A 116 -5.51 -1.43 -16.98
CA ARG A 116 -5.78 -0.29 -17.87
C ARG A 116 -6.26 -0.75 -19.25
N LYS A 117 -5.67 -1.80 -19.81
CA LYS A 117 -6.18 -2.39 -21.05
C LYS A 117 -7.62 -2.93 -20.89
N ILE A 118 -7.92 -3.61 -19.78
CA ILE A 118 -9.28 -4.07 -19.49
C ILE A 118 -10.27 -2.90 -19.35
N MET A 119 -9.83 -1.76 -18.81
CA MET A 119 -10.63 -0.53 -18.75
C MET A 119 -11.01 -0.02 -20.14
N GLU A 120 -10.16 -0.15 -21.15
CA GLU A 120 -10.49 0.25 -22.53
C GLU A 120 -11.64 -0.58 -23.11
N GLU A 121 -11.77 -1.85 -22.68
CA GLU A 121 -12.78 -2.81 -23.16
C GLU A 121 -14.11 -2.71 -22.39
N HIS A 122 -14.16 -2.00 -21.26
CA HIS A 122 -15.33 -1.95 -20.37
C HIS A 122 -15.65 -0.54 -19.88
N GLU A 123 -16.72 0.05 -20.42
CA GLU A 123 -17.19 1.41 -20.08
C GLU A 123 -17.47 1.62 -18.59
N ILE A 124 -17.91 0.57 -17.89
CA ILE A 124 -18.22 0.61 -16.45
C ILE A 124 -16.98 0.89 -15.60
N ILE A 125 -15.78 0.64 -16.10
CA ILE A 125 -14.53 0.99 -15.41
C ILE A 125 -14.24 2.46 -15.69
N GLY A 126 -14.39 3.31 -14.68
CA GLY A 126 -14.15 4.75 -14.78
C GLY A 126 -12.69 5.12 -14.64
N ASP A 127 -11.96 4.43 -13.76
CA ASP A 127 -10.55 4.71 -13.54
C ASP A 127 -9.80 3.47 -12.99
N VAL A 128 -8.51 3.39 -13.32
CA VAL A 128 -7.58 2.37 -12.83
C VAL A 128 -6.30 3.05 -12.36
N ARG A 129 -6.14 3.10 -11.04
CA ARG A 129 -5.06 3.86 -10.37
C ARG A 129 -4.37 3.04 -9.28
N GLY A 130 -3.07 3.25 -9.13
CA GLY A 130 -2.25 2.54 -8.16
C GLY A 130 -0.78 2.45 -8.54
N LYS A 131 0.01 1.77 -7.71
CA LYS A 131 1.40 1.39 -7.98
C LYS A 131 1.62 -0.08 -7.61
N GLY A 132 2.39 -0.80 -8.42
CA GLY A 132 2.66 -2.22 -8.23
C GLY A 132 1.40 -3.11 -8.17
N LEU A 133 1.20 -3.79 -7.04
CA LEU A 133 -0.02 -4.53 -6.70
C LEU A 133 -0.90 -3.78 -5.69
N MET A 134 -0.74 -2.46 -5.56
CA MET A 134 -1.64 -1.63 -4.79
C MET A 134 -2.52 -0.87 -5.78
N ILE A 135 -3.59 -1.51 -6.29
CA ILE A 135 -4.43 -0.93 -7.35
C ILE A 135 -5.90 -0.83 -6.92
N GLY A 136 -6.52 0.31 -7.25
CA GLY A 136 -7.96 0.50 -7.23
C GLY A 136 -8.51 0.49 -8.65
N VAL A 137 -9.56 -0.31 -8.88
CA VAL A 137 -10.36 -0.29 -10.11
C VAL A 137 -11.73 0.30 -9.77
N GLU A 138 -11.98 1.53 -10.20
CA GLU A 138 -13.19 2.26 -9.89
C GLU A 138 -14.28 2.01 -10.92
N LEU A 139 -15.45 1.63 -10.44
CA LEU A 139 -16.63 1.39 -11.26
C LEU A 139 -17.60 2.57 -11.18
N VAL A 140 -18.01 3.07 -12.34
CA VAL A 140 -18.94 4.18 -12.51
C VAL A 140 -19.98 3.83 -13.57
N LYS A 141 -21.18 4.38 -13.46
CA LYS A 141 -22.25 4.16 -14.45
C LYS A 141 -22.01 4.97 -15.71
N ASN A 142 -21.32 6.10 -15.58
CA ASN A 142 -20.95 7.00 -16.65
C ASN A 142 -19.62 7.68 -16.28
N ARG A 143 -18.70 7.75 -17.24
CA ARG A 143 -17.34 8.28 -17.03
C ARG A 143 -17.28 9.80 -16.92
N GLU A 144 -18.26 10.52 -17.48
CA GLU A 144 -18.33 11.98 -17.41
C GLU A 144 -18.95 12.44 -16.09
N THR A 145 -20.00 11.77 -15.62
CA THR A 145 -20.69 12.13 -14.37
C THR A 145 -20.05 11.53 -13.13
N GLU A 146 -19.18 10.54 -13.31
CA GLU A 146 -18.55 9.74 -12.25
C GLU A 146 -19.57 9.12 -11.26
N GLU A 147 -20.81 8.90 -11.70
CA GLU A 147 -21.86 8.33 -10.85
C GLU A 147 -21.45 6.92 -10.40
N ARG A 148 -21.31 6.71 -9.09
CA ARG A 148 -20.79 5.45 -8.52
C ARG A 148 -21.67 4.25 -8.88
N ALA A 149 -21.06 3.22 -9.47
CA ALA A 149 -21.74 1.97 -9.83
C ALA A 149 -21.80 0.96 -8.66
N VAL A 150 -22.41 1.36 -7.55
CA VAL A 150 -22.40 0.57 -6.29
C VAL A 150 -23.09 -0.79 -6.44
N LYS A 151 -24.22 -0.85 -7.15
CA LYS A 151 -24.98 -2.10 -7.35
C LYS A 151 -24.21 -3.06 -8.24
N GLU A 152 -23.59 -2.53 -9.29
CA GLU A 152 -22.80 -3.26 -10.27
C GLU A 152 -21.52 -3.79 -9.63
N THR A 153 -20.86 -2.99 -8.79
CA THR A 153 -19.68 -3.41 -8.01
C THR A 153 -20.00 -4.64 -7.16
N LYS A 154 -21.13 -4.65 -6.45
CA LYS A 154 -21.58 -5.82 -5.68
C LYS A 154 -21.81 -7.05 -6.57
N LYS A 155 -22.37 -6.88 -7.77
CA LYS A 155 -22.54 -7.97 -8.73
C LYS A 155 -21.19 -8.52 -9.19
N VAL A 156 -20.21 -7.66 -9.48
CA VAL A 156 -18.85 -8.06 -9.87
C VAL A 156 -18.18 -8.85 -8.76
N ILE A 157 -18.25 -8.39 -7.50
CA ILE A 157 -17.70 -9.11 -6.35
C ILE A 157 -18.37 -10.47 -6.17
N TRP A 158 -19.70 -10.52 -6.25
CA TRP A 158 -20.44 -11.77 -6.14
C TRP A 158 -20.07 -12.75 -7.25
N ARG A 159 -19.90 -12.25 -8.49
CA ARG A 159 -19.47 -13.07 -9.61
C ARG A 159 -18.04 -13.55 -9.43
N ALA A 160 -17.13 -12.70 -8.96
CA ALA A 160 -15.75 -13.07 -8.66
C ALA A 160 -15.71 -14.19 -7.62
N TYR A 161 -16.49 -14.08 -6.54
CA TYR A 161 -16.59 -15.12 -5.51
C TYR A 161 -17.08 -16.46 -6.09
N GLY A 162 -18.11 -16.44 -6.94
CA GLY A 162 -18.58 -17.63 -7.64
C GLY A 162 -17.61 -18.19 -8.70
N LEU A 163 -16.53 -17.46 -9.00
CA LEU A 163 -15.39 -17.87 -9.84
C LEU A 163 -14.13 -18.15 -8.99
N GLU A 164 -14.30 -18.35 -7.68
CA GLU A 164 -13.22 -18.67 -6.74
C GLU A 164 -12.18 -17.54 -6.56
N LEU A 165 -12.54 -16.30 -6.92
CA LEU A 165 -11.72 -15.11 -6.74
C LEU A 165 -12.29 -14.22 -5.64
N ILE A 166 -11.50 -13.98 -4.60
CA ILE A 166 -11.86 -13.04 -3.54
C ILE A 166 -11.39 -11.63 -3.94
N VAL A 167 -12.34 -10.70 -4.07
CA VAL A 167 -12.08 -9.29 -4.35
C VAL A 167 -12.76 -8.44 -3.30
N LEU A 168 -12.00 -7.54 -2.67
CA LEU A 168 -12.53 -6.57 -1.72
C LEU A 168 -12.83 -5.24 -2.43
N PHE A 169 -13.52 -4.33 -1.74
CA PHE A 169 -13.83 -3.01 -2.29
C PHE A 169 -13.82 -1.92 -1.21
N LEU A 170 -13.64 -0.68 -1.65
CA LEU A 170 -13.69 0.53 -0.84
C LEU A 170 -14.71 1.51 -1.43
N SER A 171 -15.24 2.38 -0.56
CA SER A 171 -16.13 3.50 -0.93
C SER A 171 -17.38 3.10 -1.75
N GLY A 172 -17.72 1.81 -1.77
CA GLY A 172 -18.88 1.25 -2.46
C GLY A 172 -18.64 0.84 -3.92
N ASN A 173 -17.64 1.41 -4.60
CA ASN A 173 -17.45 1.23 -6.05
C ASN A 173 -15.99 1.02 -6.51
N VAL A 174 -15.03 0.94 -5.59
CA VAL A 174 -13.61 0.75 -5.95
C VAL A 174 -13.18 -0.65 -5.57
N LEU A 175 -12.98 -1.53 -6.55
CA LEU A 175 -12.41 -2.85 -6.33
C LEU A 175 -10.93 -2.71 -5.93
N MET A 176 -10.52 -3.48 -4.93
CA MET A 176 -9.14 -3.52 -4.45
C MET A 176 -8.41 -4.71 -5.04
N ILE A 177 -7.30 -4.43 -5.71
CA ILE A 177 -6.34 -5.45 -6.15
C ILE A 177 -5.09 -5.27 -5.28
N GLN A 178 -4.83 -6.27 -4.44
CA GLN A 178 -3.71 -6.39 -3.50
C GLN A 178 -3.37 -7.85 -3.25
#